data_AF-A0A951LIM8-F1
#
_entry.id   AF-A0A951LIM8-F1
#
_cell.length_a   1.000
_cell.length_b   1.000
_cell.length_c   1.000
_cell.angle_alpha   90.00
_cell.angle_beta   90.00
_cell.angle_gamma   90.00
#
_symmetry.space_group_name_H-M   'P 1'
#
loop_
_entity.id
_entity.type
_entity.pdbx_description
1 polymer ?
#
loop_
_entity_poly.entity_id
_entity_poly.type
_entity_poly.pdbx_seq_one_letter_code
_entity_poly.pdbx_strand_id
1 'polypeptide(L)'
;MSQPREFERQIYDNSLQLQGRLYGYCPVQAEGVVMGKRFYFRARWDGWSFSAADTEDVDPIDIQLGEQGFFREGAYGQQNQDEASWMPYDDAAEIIKRCAEEYVASIMP
;
A
#
# COMPACT_ATOMS: atom_id res chain seq x y z
N MET A 1 -24.42 7.92 -15.01
CA MET A 1 -24.07 6.50 -15.12
C MET A 1 -22.79 6.31 -14.33
N SER A 2 -22.84 5.65 -13.17
CA SER A 2 -21.64 5.39 -12.37
C SER A 2 -20.77 4.39 -13.12
N GLN A 3 -19.50 4.73 -13.34
CA GLN A 3 -18.52 3.79 -13.89
C GLN A 3 -18.56 2.48 -13.07
N PRO A 4 -18.50 1.30 -13.69
CA PRO A 4 -18.36 0.06 -12.94
C PRO A 4 -17.12 0.17 -12.05
N ARG A 5 -17.29 -0.01 -10.75
CA ARG A 5 -16.18 0.05 -9.80
C ARG A 5 -15.18 -1.05 -10.16
N GLU A 6 -13.94 -0.65 -10.35
CA GLU A 6 -12.82 -1.56 -10.61
C GLU A 6 -12.69 -2.52 -9.42
N PHE A 7 -12.64 -3.82 -9.70
CA PHE A 7 -12.57 -4.88 -8.67
C PHE A 7 -11.13 -5.21 -8.27
N GLU A 8 -10.22 -5.06 -9.22
CA GLU A 8 -8.82 -5.38 -9.09
C GLU A 8 -8.02 -4.53 -10.10
N ARG A 9 -6.83 -4.09 -9.70
CA ARG A 9 -5.88 -3.42 -10.59
C ARG A 9 -4.46 -3.91 -10.30
N GLN A 10 -3.67 -4.09 -11.34
CA GLN A 10 -2.25 -4.37 -11.21
C GLN A 10 -1.45 -3.07 -11.16
N ILE A 11 -0.46 -2.99 -10.28
CA ILE A 11 0.51 -1.90 -10.16
C ILE A 11 1.86 -2.44 -10.63
N TYR A 12 2.51 -1.69 -11.53
CA TYR A 12 3.87 -1.98 -11.96
C TYR A 12 4.69 -0.69 -11.98
N ASP A 13 5.90 -0.76 -11.45
CA ASP A 13 6.94 0.25 -11.66
C ASP A 13 8.31 -0.43 -11.77
N ASN A 14 8.88 -0.42 -12.98
CA ASN A 14 10.16 -1.08 -13.26
C ASN A 14 11.34 -0.39 -12.57
N SER A 15 11.25 0.92 -12.30
CA SER A 15 12.34 1.66 -11.65
C SER A 15 12.49 1.29 -10.17
N LEU A 16 11.37 0.92 -9.54
CA LEU A 16 11.30 0.50 -8.14
C LEU A 16 11.28 -1.02 -7.99
N GLN A 17 11.30 -1.78 -9.10
CA GLN A 17 10.98 -3.21 -9.12
C GLN A 17 9.69 -3.53 -8.35
N LEU A 18 8.69 -2.65 -8.50
CA LEU A 18 7.39 -2.73 -7.83
C LEU A 18 6.43 -3.54 -8.71
N GLN A 19 5.83 -4.56 -8.13
CA GLN A 19 4.73 -5.31 -8.72
C GLN A 19 3.70 -5.60 -7.63
N GLY A 20 2.44 -5.30 -7.85
CA GLY A 20 1.42 -5.55 -6.85
C GLY A 20 0.01 -5.55 -7.40
N ARG A 21 -0.92 -6.01 -6.58
CA ARG A 21 -2.34 -6.11 -6.89
C ARG A 21 -3.12 -5.26 -5.90
N LEU A 22 -3.82 -4.24 -6.39
CA LEU A 22 -4.89 -3.53 -5.70
C LEU A 22 -6.19 -4.29 -5.82
N TYR A 23 -6.93 -4.42 -4.73
CA TYR A 23 -8.21 -5.12 -4.69
C TYR A 23 -9.07 -4.66 -3.52
N GLY A 24 -10.32 -5.09 -3.54
CA GLY A 24 -11.29 -4.79 -2.48
C GLY A 24 -12.02 -3.48 -2.71
N TYR A 25 -13.28 -3.47 -2.30
CA TYR A 25 -14.15 -2.28 -2.41
C TYR A 25 -14.17 -1.46 -1.12
N CYS A 26 -14.12 -2.14 0.03
CA CYS A 26 -14.10 -1.57 1.38
C CYS A 26 -13.73 -2.67 2.39
N PRO A 27 -12.49 -2.68 2.93
CA PRO A 27 -11.39 -1.75 2.65
C PRO A 27 -10.74 -1.98 1.28
N VAL A 28 -10.15 -0.92 0.72
CA VAL A 28 -9.19 -1.01 -0.38
C VAL A 28 -7.88 -1.55 0.18
N GLN A 29 -7.31 -2.54 -0.51
CA GLN A 29 -6.12 -3.26 -0.08
C GLN A 29 -5.18 -3.45 -1.26
N ALA A 30 -3.91 -3.67 -0.97
CA ALA A 30 -2.95 -4.12 -1.96
C ALA A 30 -1.90 -5.03 -1.34
N GLU A 31 -1.36 -5.93 -2.15
CA GLU A 31 -0.23 -6.77 -1.78
C GLU A 31 0.69 -6.96 -2.99
N GLY A 32 1.96 -7.20 -2.74
CA GLY A 32 2.92 -7.39 -3.82
C GLY A 32 4.37 -7.41 -3.35
N VAL A 33 5.28 -7.04 -4.24
CA VAL A 33 6.71 -6.96 -3.99
C VAL A 33 7.29 -5.63 -4.48
N VAL A 34 8.28 -5.11 -3.75
CA VAL A 34 9.13 -3.97 -4.12
C VAL A 34 10.57 -4.37 -3.86
N MET A 35 11.46 -4.28 -4.87
CA MET A 35 12.84 -4.77 -4.74
C MET A 35 12.95 -6.23 -4.24
N GLY A 36 11.99 -7.08 -4.61
CA GLY A 36 11.89 -8.47 -4.15
C GLY A 36 11.39 -8.64 -2.71
N LYS A 37 10.98 -7.57 -2.03
CA LYS A 37 10.49 -7.56 -0.65
C LYS A 37 8.97 -7.44 -0.62
N ARG A 38 8.31 -8.29 0.16
CA ARG A 38 6.84 -8.33 0.23
C ARG A 38 6.33 -7.06 0.87
N PHE A 39 5.28 -6.47 0.30
CA PHE A 39 4.58 -5.34 0.87
C PHE A 39 3.08 -5.62 1.04
N TYR A 40 2.48 -4.90 1.97
CA TYR A 40 1.04 -4.87 2.18
C TYR A 40 0.56 -3.44 2.34
N PHE A 41 -0.60 -3.14 1.76
CA PHE A 41 -1.28 -1.86 1.85
C PHE A 41 -2.72 -2.07 2.26
N ARG A 42 -3.21 -1.23 3.16
CA ARG A 42 -4.60 -1.26 3.61
C ARG A 42 -5.10 0.14 3.89
N ALA A 43 -6.18 0.54 3.21
CA ALA A 43 -6.91 1.76 3.50
C ALA A 43 -8.24 1.42 4.20
N ARG A 44 -8.42 1.91 5.43
CA ARG A 44 -9.57 1.59 6.28
C ARG A 44 -9.92 2.79 7.15
N TRP A 45 -11.21 3.01 7.35
CA TRP A 45 -11.76 4.18 8.06
C TRP A 45 -11.30 5.47 7.37
N ASP A 46 -10.61 6.33 8.11
CA ASP A 46 -10.10 7.63 7.68
C ASP A 46 -8.58 7.60 7.42
N GLY A 47 -7.98 6.42 7.30
CA GLY A 47 -6.54 6.29 7.10
C GLY A 47 -6.10 5.09 6.28
N TRP A 48 -4.80 5.04 6.03
CA TRP A 48 -4.14 3.96 5.33
C TRP A 48 -2.84 3.58 6.04
N SER A 49 -2.42 2.35 5.84
CA SER A 49 -1.10 1.86 6.20
C SER A 49 -0.44 1.13 5.04
N PHE A 50 0.88 1.22 5.01
CA PHE A 50 1.76 0.50 4.12
C PHE A 50 2.87 -0.13 4.95
N SER A 51 3.17 -1.39 4.67
CA SER A 51 4.27 -2.11 5.27
C SER A 51 5.06 -2.87 4.23
N ALA A 52 6.39 -2.94 4.38
CA ALA A 52 7.26 -3.79 3.59
C ALA A 52 8.22 -4.55 4.50
N ALA A 53 8.35 -5.85 4.28
CA ALA A 53 9.17 -6.74 5.10
C ALA A 53 10.62 -6.79 4.59
N ASP A 54 11.59 -6.57 5.48
CA ASP A 54 13.02 -6.61 5.10
C ASP A 54 13.50 -8.04 4.86
N THR A 55 12.85 -9.02 5.46
CA THR A 55 13.13 -10.45 5.29
C THR A 55 11.91 -11.19 4.78
N GLU A 56 12.13 -12.35 4.15
CA GLU A 56 11.03 -13.19 3.69
C GLU A 56 10.30 -13.88 4.83
N ASP A 57 10.89 -13.98 6.02
CA ASP A 57 10.31 -14.65 7.19
C ASP A 57 9.25 -13.81 7.92
N VAL A 58 9.17 -12.52 7.61
CA VAL A 58 8.20 -11.58 8.22
C VAL A 58 7.06 -11.35 7.23
N ASP A 59 5.83 -11.53 7.70
CA ASP A 59 4.66 -11.13 6.92
C ASP A 59 4.47 -9.61 7.06
N PRO A 60 4.40 -8.84 5.96
CA PRO A 60 4.18 -7.41 6.03
C PRO A 60 2.89 -7.03 6.78
N ILE A 61 1.87 -7.90 6.85
CA ILE A 61 0.65 -7.62 7.63
C ILE A 61 0.90 -7.48 9.13
N ASP A 62 1.97 -8.11 9.64
CA ASP A 62 2.34 -8.13 11.06
C ASP A 62 3.23 -6.92 11.44
N ILE A 63 3.71 -6.16 10.46
CA ILE A 63 4.55 -4.98 10.67
C ILE A 63 3.67 -3.78 11.00
N GLN A 64 3.70 -3.36 12.27
CA GLN A 64 2.96 -2.17 12.76
C GLN A 64 3.88 -1.06 13.28
N LEU A 65 5.09 -1.43 13.70
CA LEU A 65 6.14 -0.55 14.21
C LEU A 65 7.42 -1.05 13.55
N GLY A 66 8.17 -0.19 12.86
CA GLY A 66 9.25 -0.54 11.90
C GLY A 66 10.48 -1.27 12.46
N GLU A 67 10.33 -2.14 13.46
CA GLU A 67 11.38 -2.99 14.02
C GLU A 67 11.74 -4.17 13.12
N GLN A 68 10.84 -4.57 12.20
CA GLN A 68 10.99 -5.75 11.33
C GLN A 68 10.82 -5.42 9.83
N GLY A 69 10.82 -4.13 9.49
CA GLY A 69 10.69 -3.64 8.14
C GLY A 69 10.28 -2.18 8.08
N PHE A 70 9.79 -1.78 6.92
CA PHE A 70 9.33 -0.42 6.67
C PHE A 70 7.84 -0.30 6.94
N PHE A 71 7.44 0.77 7.61
CA PHE A 71 6.05 1.08 7.90
C PHE A 71 5.76 2.57 7.64
N ARG A 72 4.63 2.84 7.00
CA ARG A 72 4.06 4.18 6.81
C ARG A 72 2.56 4.13 7.03
N GLU A 73 2.04 5.22 7.56
CA GLU A 73 0.61 5.43 7.69
C GLU A 73 0.27 6.89 7.41
N GLY A 74 -0.99 7.15 7.10
CA GLY A 74 -1.48 8.50 6.90
C GLY A 74 -2.98 8.57 6.96
N ALA A 75 -3.49 9.78 7.16
CA ALA A 75 -4.91 10.07 7.03
C ALA A 75 -5.28 10.20 5.54
N TYR A 76 -6.53 9.87 5.21
CA TYR A 76 -7.12 10.09 3.91
C TYR A 76 -8.57 10.53 4.07
N GLY A 77 -8.89 11.67 3.46
CA GLY A 77 -10.21 12.27 3.57
C GLY A 77 -10.42 13.04 4.88
N GLN A 78 -11.69 13.22 5.26
CA GLN A 78 -12.08 13.87 6.51
C GLN A 78 -11.96 12.93 7.70
N GLN A 79 -11.44 13.45 8.81
CA GLN A 79 -11.30 12.70 10.05
C GLN A 79 -12.66 12.15 10.55
N ASN A 80 -12.68 10.90 11.00
CA ASN A 80 -13.87 10.13 11.39
C ASN A 80 -14.85 9.76 10.25
N GLN A 81 -14.45 9.87 8.98
CA GLN A 81 -15.21 9.31 7.85
C GLN A 81 -14.60 7.99 7.39
N ASP A 82 -15.31 7.23 6.55
CA ASP A 82 -14.83 5.98 5.97
C ASP A 82 -14.23 6.16 4.56
N GLU A 83 -13.90 7.40 4.19
CA GLU A 83 -13.41 7.79 2.86
C GLU A 83 -12.16 7.00 2.42
N ALA A 84 -11.26 6.67 3.35
CA ALA A 84 -10.09 5.85 3.04
C ALA A 84 -10.47 4.42 2.67
N SER A 85 -11.54 3.87 3.27
CA SER A 85 -12.02 2.53 2.94
C SER A 85 -12.52 2.44 1.49
N TRP A 86 -12.94 3.55 0.91
CA TRP A 86 -13.44 3.68 -0.47
C TRP A 86 -12.47 4.41 -1.39
N MET A 87 -11.20 4.53 -0.98
CA MET A 87 -10.14 5.23 -1.71
C MET A 87 -10.11 4.81 -3.19
N PRO A 88 -10.12 5.77 -4.15
CA PRO A 88 -9.90 5.45 -5.55
C PRO A 88 -8.59 4.70 -5.76
N TYR A 89 -8.58 3.73 -6.68
CA TYR A 89 -7.36 2.95 -6.97
C TYR A 89 -6.23 3.80 -7.54
N ASP A 90 -6.52 4.95 -8.13
CA ASP A 90 -5.50 5.93 -8.54
C ASP A 90 -4.74 6.47 -7.31
N ASP A 91 -5.47 7.00 -6.33
CA ASP A 91 -4.90 7.51 -5.07
C ASP A 91 -4.14 6.41 -4.30
N ALA A 92 -4.72 5.20 -4.22
CA ALA A 92 -4.08 4.07 -3.58
C ALA A 92 -2.75 3.70 -4.28
N ALA A 93 -2.74 3.67 -5.61
CA ALA A 93 -1.53 3.39 -6.38
C ALA A 93 -0.46 4.47 -6.20
N GLU A 94 -0.85 5.74 -6.15
CA GLU A 94 0.08 6.86 -5.89
C GLU A 94 0.71 6.76 -4.50
N ILE A 95 -0.09 6.47 -3.46
CA ILE A 95 0.41 6.28 -2.10
C ILE A 95 1.37 5.09 -2.03
N ILE A 96 1.01 3.96 -2.65
CA ILE A 96 1.87 2.76 -2.69
C ILE A 96 3.19 3.06 -3.37
N LYS A 97 3.18 3.76 -4.52
CA LYS A 97 4.41 4.13 -5.23
C LYS A 97 5.31 5.02 -4.39
N ARG A 98 4.75 6.05 -3.74
CA ARG A 98 5.51 6.92 -2.84
C ARG A 98 6.12 6.15 -1.67
N CYS A 99 5.35 5.23 -1.05
CA CYS A 99 5.87 4.39 0.03
C CYS A 99 6.98 3.45 -0.47
N ALA A 100 6.84 2.91 -1.69
CA ALA A 100 7.87 2.11 -2.34
C ALA A 100 9.15 2.92 -2.60
N GLU A 101 9.04 4.18 -3.07
CA GLU A 101 10.19 5.09 -3.24
C GLU A 101 10.91 5.33 -1.92
N GLU A 102 10.17 5.63 -0.85
CA GLU A 102 10.74 5.84 0.48
C GLU A 102 11.41 4.56 1.02
N TYR A 103 10.80 3.38 0.78
CA TYR A 103 11.39 2.10 1.16
C TYR A 103 12.69 1.83 0.41
N VAL A 104 12.67 2.00 -0.91
CA VAL A 104 13.82 1.83 -1.79
C VAL A 104 14.98 2.73 -1.35
N ALA A 105 14.71 4.00 -1.04
CA ALA A 105 15.70 4.94 -0.53
C ALA A 105 16.24 4.53 0.86
N SER A 106 15.45 3.84 1.67
CA SER A 106 15.89 3.39 3.00
C SER A 106 16.84 2.20 2.96
N ILE A 107 16.77 1.37 1.90
CA ILE A 107 17.61 0.16 1.75
C ILE A 107 18.78 0.33 0.77
N MET A 108 18.78 1.38 -0.06
CA MET A 108 19.86 1.73 -0.98
C MET A 108 20.47 3.10 -0.64
N PRO A 109 21.41 3.17 0.32
CA PRO A 109 22.11 4.41 0.71
C PRO A 109 23.12 4.91 -0.33
#